data_AF-A0AAE7J336-F1
#
_entry.id   AF-A0AAE7J336-F1
#
_cell.length_a   1.000
_cell.length_b   1.000
_cell.length_c   1.000
_cell.angle_alpha   90.00
_cell.angle_beta   90.00
_cell.angle_gamma   90.00
#
_symmetry.space_group_name_H-M   'P 1'
#
loop_
_entity.id
_entity.type
_entity.pdbx_description
1 polymer ?
#
loop_
_entity_poly.entity_id
_entity_poly.type
_entity_poly.pdbx_seq_one_letter_code
_entity_poly.pdbx_strand_id
1 'polypeptide(L)'
;MGMIATSWSYGLMFGRWLREFAEFFFQKGNALNLAIAVVVGTQFQKIVDALTNDFLMPLLNPFIRSGNWRDLNLPYYGGNIAIGSILDVILNSLIVGWVLFLLVKTINRSQRAATTGVNRFRKGAELSSDDAA
;
A
#
# COMPACT_ATOMS: atom_id res chain seq x y z
N MET A 1 10.84 -33.14 51.11
CA MET A 1 11.91 -32.44 50.35
C MET A 1 11.77 -32.81 48.89
N GLY A 2 11.35 -31.88 48.03
CA GLY A 2 11.27 -32.09 46.58
C GLY A 2 9.98 -31.57 45.98
N MET A 3 10.11 -30.81 44.88
CA MET A 3 9.06 -30.29 43.98
C MET A 3 8.44 -28.92 44.30
N ILE A 4 9.19 -27.83 44.04
CA ILE A 4 8.62 -26.50 43.71
C ILE A 4 9.63 -25.64 42.90
N ALA A 5 10.15 -26.18 41.79
CA ALA A 5 11.13 -25.44 40.95
C ALA A 5 10.82 -25.41 39.44
N THR A 6 9.56 -25.56 39.03
CA THR A 6 9.23 -25.63 37.58
C THR A 6 8.44 -24.45 37.01
N SER A 7 8.13 -23.39 37.76
CA SER A 7 7.31 -22.27 37.21
C SER A 7 8.10 -21.07 36.64
N TRP A 8 9.43 -21.05 36.69
CA TRP A 8 10.23 -19.85 36.37
C TRP A 8 11.00 -19.89 35.03
N SER A 9 10.79 -20.88 34.17
CA SER A 9 11.58 -21.07 32.93
C SER A 9 10.90 -20.59 31.63
N TYR A 10 9.69 -20.03 31.69
CA TYR A 10 8.96 -19.65 30.46
C TYR A 10 9.38 -18.28 29.89
N GLY A 11 9.79 -17.32 30.74
CA GLY A 11 10.20 -15.98 30.30
C GLY A 11 11.59 -15.95 29.62
N LEU A 12 12.54 -16.77 30.08
CA LEU A 12 13.90 -16.83 29.55
C LEU A 12 13.97 -17.56 28.20
N MET A 13 13.16 -18.60 27.99
CA MET A 13 13.05 -19.29 26.70
C MET A 13 12.44 -18.38 25.63
N PHE A 14 11.41 -17.60 25.98
CA PHE A 14 10.77 -16.66 25.05
C PHE A 14 11.73 -15.55 24.61
N GLY A 15 12.50 -14.99 25.55
CA GLY A 15 13.53 -13.99 25.25
C GLY A 15 14.65 -14.51 24.35
N ARG A 16 15.02 -15.79 24.47
CA ARG A 16 16.00 -16.44 23.59
C ARG A 16 15.45 -16.65 22.18
N TRP A 17 14.20 -17.13 22.09
CA TRP A 17 13.51 -17.32 20.81
C TRP A 17 13.33 -16.01 20.04
N LEU A 18 12.94 -14.92 20.71
CA LEU A 18 12.84 -13.59 20.07
C LEU A 18 14.19 -13.09 19.55
N ARG A 19 15.28 -13.40 20.25
CA ARG A 19 16.64 -12.98 19.86
C ARG A 19 17.14 -13.79 18.66
N GLU A 20 16.90 -15.11 18.66
CA GLU A 20 17.18 -16.02 17.54
C GLU A 20 16.34 -15.66 16.30
N PHE A 21 15.06 -15.31 16.48
CA PHE A 21 14.16 -14.86 15.41
C PHE A 21 14.60 -13.51 14.83
N ALA A 22 14.95 -12.55 15.69
CA ALA A 22 15.51 -11.27 15.29
C ALA A 22 16.82 -11.47 14.50
N GLU A 23 17.78 -12.24 15.02
CA GLU A 23 19.03 -12.53 14.31
C GLU A 23 18.78 -13.16 12.93
N PHE A 24 17.85 -14.11 12.81
CA PHE A 24 17.49 -14.71 11.53
C PHE A 24 16.92 -13.68 10.52
N PHE A 25 16.09 -12.74 10.98
CA PHE A 25 15.52 -11.69 10.15
C PHE A 25 16.49 -10.54 9.83
N PHE A 26 17.35 -10.16 10.78
CA PHE A 26 18.30 -9.04 10.66
C PHE A 26 19.61 -9.42 9.97
N GLN A 27 20.00 -10.71 9.96
CA GLN A 27 21.15 -11.18 9.18
C GLN A 27 20.96 -11.03 7.66
N LYS A 28 19.74 -10.70 7.20
CA LYS A 28 19.47 -10.27 5.82
C LYS A 28 18.80 -8.91 5.82
N GLY A 29 19.56 -7.82 5.97
CA GLY A 29 19.07 -6.44 5.86
C GLY A 29 18.22 -6.15 4.60
N ASN A 30 18.40 -6.91 3.52
CA ASN A 30 17.55 -6.85 2.32
C ASN A 30 16.13 -7.42 2.53
N ALA A 31 15.98 -8.47 3.35
CA ALA A 31 14.70 -9.14 3.60
C ALA A 31 13.76 -8.28 4.45
N LEU A 32 14.29 -7.55 5.44
CA LEU A 32 13.49 -6.64 6.26
C LEU A 32 12.91 -5.47 5.43
N ASN A 33 13.74 -4.84 4.59
CA ASN A 33 13.28 -3.75 3.72
C ASN A 33 12.24 -4.23 2.71
N LEU A 34 12.43 -5.42 2.14
CA LEU A 34 11.44 -6.06 1.28
C LEU A 34 10.14 -6.35 2.04
N ALA A 35 10.21 -6.89 3.26
CA ALA A 35 9.03 -7.19 4.07
C ALA A 35 8.23 -5.92 4.39
N ILE A 36 8.89 -4.83 4.76
CA ILE A 36 8.26 -3.54 4.99
C ILE A 36 7.60 -3.02 3.71
N ALA A 37 8.31 -3.09 2.57
CA ALA A 37 7.77 -2.65 1.28
C ALA A 37 6.51 -3.44 0.88
N VAL A 38 6.48 -4.75 1.09
CA VAL A 38 5.30 -5.60 0.81
C VAL A 38 4.14 -5.25 1.74
N VAL A 39 4.38 -5.13 3.05
CA VAL A 39 3.32 -4.79 4.01
C VAL A 39 2.71 -3.42 3.69
N VAL A 40 3.55 -2.41 3.47
CA VAL A 40 3.08 -1.07 3.10
C VAL A 40 2.36 -1.10 1.75
N GLY A 41 2.87 -1.87 0.77
CA GLY A 41 2.23 -2.05 -0.52
C GLY A 41 0.82 -2.64 -0.41
N THR A 42 0.63 -3.68 0.39
CA THR A 42 -0.69 -4.31 0.59
C THR A 42 -1.70 -3.39 1.27
N GLN A 43 -1.27 -2.58 2.25
CA GLN A 43 -2.19 -1.63 2.89
C GLN A 43 -2.48 -0.44 1.98
N PHE A 44 -1.50 0.03 1.20
CA PHE A 44 -1.72 1.08 0.20
C PHE A 44 -2.70 0.63 -0.88
N GLN A 45 -2.60 -0.63 -1.33
CA GLN A 45 -3.58 -1.21 -2.25
C GLN A 45 -5.01 -1.10 -1.73
N LYS A 46 -5.25 -1.37 -0.44
CA LYS A 46 -6.59 -1.20 0.17
C LYS A 46 -7.10 0.24 0.13
N ILE A 47 -6.22 1.23 0.25
CA ILE A 47 -6.61 2.65 0.13
C ILE A 47 -7.08 2.94 -1.29
N VAL A 48 -6.35 2.44 -2.28
CA VAL A 48 -6.70 2.58 -3.70
C VAL A 48 -8.01 1.83 -4.01
N ASP A 49 -8.18 0.64 -3.46
CA ASP A 49 -9.40 -0.16 -3.60
C ASP A 49 -10.59 0.55 -2.96
N ALA A 50 -10.45 1.12 -1.76
CA ALA A 50 -11.53 1.88 -1.12
C ALA A 50 -11.90 3.13 -1.93
N LEU A 51 -10.91 3.85 -2.46
CA LEU A 51 -11.16 5.02 -3.32
C LEU A 51 -11.85 4.63 -4.64
N THR A 52 -11.63 3.42 -5.14
CA THR A 52 -12.24 2.99 -6.40
C THR A 52 -13.56 2.27 -6.21
N ASN A 53 -13.58 1.21 -5.40
CA ASN A 53 -14.76 0.39 -5.15
C ASN A 53 -15.77 1.08 -4.24
N ASP A 54 -15.34 1.81 -3.22
CA ASP A 54 -16.27 2.39 -2.24
C ASP A 54 -16.69 3.82 -2.58
N PHE A 55 -15.87 4.55 -3.35
CA PHE A 55 -16.17 5.93 -3.73
C PHE A 55 -16.57 6.07 -5.21
N LEU A 56 -15.82 5.47 -6.15
CA LEU A 56 -16.12 5.63 -7.59
C LEU A 56 -17.26 4.72 -8.08
N MET A 57 -17.35 3.45 -7.64
CA MET A 57 -18.45 2.58 -8.08
C MET A 57 -19.84 3.15 -7.73
N PRO A 58 -20.11 3.68 -6.51
CA PRO A 58 -21.40 4.31 -6.22
C PRO A 58 -21.67 5.56 -7.06
N LEU A 59 -20.64 6.31 -7.46
CA LEU A 59 -20.76 7.46 -8.36
C LEU A 59 -21.05 7.04 -9.81
N LEU A 60 -20.55 5.88 -10.24
CA LEU A 60 -20.78 5.34 -11.59
C LEU A 60 -22.09 4.55 -11.71
N ASN A 61 -22.57 3.96 -10.61
CA ASN A 61 -23.80 3.18 -10.57
C ASN A 61 -25.04 3.88 -11.16
N PRO A 62 -25.32 5.18 -10.88
CA PRO A 62 -26.47 5.88 -11.47
C PRO A 62 -26.35 6.14 -12.98
N PHE A 63 -25.14 6.09 -13.57
CA PHE A 63 -24.97 6.23 -15.02
C PHE A 63 -25.35 4.94 -15.78
N ILE A 64 -25.48 3.82 -15.08
CA ILE A 64 -25.83 2.52 -15.66
C ILE A 64 -27.30 2.23 -15.31
N ARG A 65 -28.19 2.33 -16.32
CA ARG A 65 -29.65 2.24 -16.20
C ARG A 65 -30.21 0.90 -15.71
N SER A 66 -29.35 -0.10 -15.46
CA SER A 66 -29.73 -1.46 -15.07
C SER A 66 -28.88 -1.93 -13.88
N GLY A 67 -29.23 -1.46 -12.68
CA GLY A 67 -29.17 -2.16 -11.39
C GLY A 67 -27.86 -2.74 -10.86
N ASN A 68 -27.07 -3.43 -11.69
CA ASN A 68 -25.71 -3.92 -11.48
C ASN A 68 -25.26 -4.58 -12.79
N TRP A 69 -24.37 -3.93 -13.52
CA TRP A 69 -23.69 -4.45 -14.72
C TRP A 69 -22.95 -5.78 -14.47
N ARG A 70 -22.64 -6.09 -13.21
CA ARG A 70 -22.10 -7.38 -12.73
C ARG A 70 -23.08 -8.56 -12.92
N ASP A 71 -24.38 -8.30 -12.93
CA ASP A 71 -25.43 -9.35 -12.98
C ASP A 71 -25.83 -9.75 -14.41
N LEU A 72 -25.12 -9.23 -15.44
CA LEU A 72 -25.27 -9.70 -16.81
C LEU A 72 -24.70 -11.11 -16.96
N ASN A 73 -25.60 -12.07 -16.79
CA ASN A 73 -25.37 -13.49 -17.05
C ASN A 73 -26.09 -13.89 -18.34
N LEU A 74 -25.36 -14.48 -19.28
CA LEU A 74 -25.98 -15.16 -20.41
C LEU A 74 -26.08 -16.66 -20.08
N PRO A 75 -27.30 -17.22 -20.02
CA PRO A 75 -27.46 -18.66 -19.87
C PRO A 75 -26.96 -19.36 -21.14
N TYR A 76 -26.00 -20.26 -21.00
CA TYR A 76 -25.42 -21.02 -22.10
C TYR A 76 -25.30 -22.50 -21.70
N TYR A 77 -26.07 -23.37 -22.37
CA TYR A 77 -25.98 -24.84 -22.30
C TYR A 77 -25.64 -25.42 -20.91
N GLY A 78 -26.44 -25.10 -19.89
CA GLY A 78 -26.30 -25.65 -18.53
C GLY A 78 -25.30 -24.92 -17.62
N GLY A 79 -24.71 -23.80 -18.07
CA GLY A 79 -23.91 -22.89 -17.26
C GLY A 79 -24.27 -21.42 -17.48
N ASN A 80 -23.89 -20.55 -16.55
CA ASN A 80 -24.04 -19.10 -16.68
C ASN A 80 -22.70 -18.48 -17.07
N ILE A 81 -22.63 -17.81 -18.21
CA ILE A 81 -21.45 -17.00 -18.57
C ILE A 81 -21.63 -15.62 -17.93
N ALA A 82 -20.85 -15.36 -16.89
CA ALA A 82 -20.83 -14.09 -16.15
C ALA A 82 -20.06 -13.00 -16.92
N ILE A 83 -20.62 -12.53 -18.03
CA ILE A 83 -20.06 -11.45 -18.84
C ILE A 83 -19.93 -10.17 -18.00
N GLY A 84 -20.89 -9.93 -17.11
CA GLY A 84 -20.87 -8.80 -16.17
C GLY A 84 -19.62 -8.79 -15.28
N SER A 85 -19.17 -9.94 -14.79
CA SER A 85 -17.98 -10.03 -13.94
C SER A 85 -16.68 -9.72 -14.68
N ILE A 86 -16.58 -10.09 -15.96
CA ILE A 86 -15.38 -9.83 -16.76
C ILE A 86 -15.30 -8.33 -17.10
N LEU A 87 -16.42 -7.74 -17.51
CA LEU A 87 -16.50 -6.32 -17.80
C LEU A 87 -16.19 -5.47 -16.56
N ASP A 88 -16.66 -5.91 -15.40
CA ASP A 88 -16.36 -5.31 -14.10
C ASP A 88 -14.87 -5.27 -13.78
N VAL A 89 -14.18 -6.40 -13.93
CA VAL A 89 -12.73 -6.46 -13.68
C VAL A 89 -11.97 -5.54 -14.64
N ILE A 90 -12.37 -5.47 -15.92
CA ILE A 90 -11.73 -4.61 -16.92
C ILE A 90 -11.93 -3.13 -16.58
N LEU A 91 -13.16 -2.71 -16.30
CA LEU A 91 -13.46 -1.31 -15.99
C LEU A 91 -12.86 -0.90 -14.64
N ASN A 92 -12.92 -1.76 -13.62
CA ASN A 92 -12.30 -1.49 -12.32
C ASN A 92 -10.77 -1.33 -12.45
N SER A 93 -10.11 -2.20 -13.22
CA SER A 93 -8.66 -2.09 -13.48
C SER A 93 -8.28 -0.77 -14.16
N LEU A 94 -9.08 -0.33 -15.14
CA LEU A 94 -8.87 0.95 -15.83
C LEU A 94 -9.02 2.15 -14.87
N ILE A 95 -10.04 2.12 -14.02
CA ILE A 95 -10.31 3.19 -13.05
C ILE A 95 -9.22 3.24 -11.97
N VAL A 96 -8.86 2.10 -11.38
CA VAL A 96 -7.78 2.00 -10.38
C VAL A 96 -6.46 2.55 -10.94
N GLY A 97 -6.11 2.17 -12.17
CA GLY A 97 -4.91 2.68 -12.83
C GLY A 97 -4.94 4.21 -13.03
N TRP A 98 -6.10 4.75 -13.39
CA TRP A 98 -6.29 6.20 -13.55
C TRP A 98 -6.22 6.97 -12.22
N VAL A 99 -6.77 6.39 -11.15
CA VAL A 99 -6.71 6.95 -9.79
C VAL A 99 -5.28 6.95 -9.25
N LEU A 100 -4.54 5.84 -9.41
CA LEU A 100 -3.12 5.75 -9.07
C LEU A 100 -2.29 6.82 -9.79
N PHE A 101 -2.57 7.06 -11.08
CA PHE A 101 -1.92 8.12 -11.83
C PHE A 101 -2.18 9.51 -11.23
N LEU A 102 -3.43 9.82 -10.84
CA LEU A 102 -3.77 11.10 -10.21
C LEU A 102 -3.10 11.26 -8.83
N LEU A 103 -3.05 10.20 -8.02
CA LEU A 103 -2.37 10.20 -6.73
C LEU A 103 -0.87 10.46 -6.88
N VAL A 104 -0.19 9.72 -7.75
CA VAL A 104 1.24 9.89 -8.02
C VAL A 104 1.53 11.30 -8.56
N LYS A 105 0.68 11.81 -9.46
CA LYS A 105 0.81 13.18 -9.98
C LYS A 105 0.71 14.23 -8.87
N THR A 106 -0.16 14.02 -7.89
CA THR A 106 -0.36 14.92 -6.76
C THR A 106 0.87 14.95 -5.84
N ILE A 107 1.39 13.76 -5.51
CA ILE A 107 2.61 13.61 -4.70
C ILE A 107 3.83 14.20 -5.44
N ASN A 108 3.96 13.91 -6.74
CA ASN A 108 5.05 14.46 -7.56
C ASN A 108 5.00 16.00 -7.64
N ARG A 109 3.80 16.60 -7.57
CA ARG A 109 3.64 18.06 -7.52
C ARG A 109 4.07 18.64 -6.17
N SER A 110 3.76 17.98 -5.05
CA SER A 110 4.13 18.48 -3.71
C SER A 110 5.63 18.39 -3.43
N GLN A 111 6.29 17.32 -3.90
CA GLN A 111 7.74 17.16 -3.72
C GLN A 111 8.55 18.19 -4.51
N ARG A 112 8.09 18.57 -5.71
CA ARG A 112 8.74 19.63 -6.51
C ARG A 112 8.72 20.98 -5.81
N ALA A 113 7.65 21.29 -5.06
CA ALA A 113 7.55 22.53 -4.31
C ALA A 113 8.49 22.56 -3.09
N ALA A 114 8.69 21.43 -2.42
CA ALA A 114 9.58 21.33 -1.25
C ALA A 114 11.07 21.45 -1.62
N THR A 115 11.50 20.85 -2.73
CA THR A 115 12.92 20.85 -3.16
C THR A 115 13.41 22.25 -3.60
N THR A 116 12.51 23.08 -4.14
CA THR A 116 12.87 24.45 -4.54
C THR A 116 13.19 25.36 -3.36
N GLY A 117 12.55 25.16 -2.20
CA GLY A 117 12.81 25.96 -1.00
C GLY A 117 14.23 25.73 -0.45
N VAL A 118 14.61 24.47 -0.25
CA VAL A 118 15.92 24.08 0.33
C VAL A 118 17.10 24.58 -0.51
N ASN A 119 16.99 24.50 -1.84
CA ASN A 119 18.06 24.95 -2.73
C ASN A 119 18.26 26.48 -2.72
N ARG A 120 17.21 27.27 -2.42
CA ARG A 120 17.37 28.71 -2.25
C ARG A 120 18.07 29.05 -0.94
N PHE A 121 17.77 28.34 0.14
CA PHE A 121 18.48 28.53 1.41
C PHE A 121 19.95 28.13 1.32
N ARG A 122 20.26 27.01 0.66
CA ARG A 122 21.65 26.58 0.42
C ARG A 122 22.44 27.60 -0.40
N LYS A 123 21.87 28.07 -1.52
CA LYS A 123 22.50 29.13 -2.32
C LYS A 123 22.66 30.45 -1.57
N GLY A 124 21.68 30.80 -0.72
CA GLY A 124 21.79 31.98 0.15
C GLY A 124 22.91 31.86 1.17
N ALA A 125 23.17 30.66 1.69
CA ALA A 125 24.28 30.40 2.60
C ALA A 125 25.66 30.41 1.89
N GLU A 126 25.75 29.87 0.68
CA GLU A 126 26.98 29.90 -0.15
C GLU A 126 27.37 31.33 -0.55
N LEU A 127 26.39 32.15 -0.97
CA LEU A 127 26.64 33.55 -1.34
C LEU A 127 27.10 34.39 -0.13
N SER A 128 26.54 34.12 1.06
CA SER A 128 26.96 34.80 2.28
C SER A 128 28.37 34.43 2.74
N SER A 129 28.88 33.25 2.37
CA SER A 129 30.26 32.85 2.70
C SER A 129 31.28 33.37 1.68
N ASP A 130 30.90 33.47 0.40
CA ASP A 130 31.77 34.05 -0.65
C ASP A 130 31.92 35.57 -0.50
N ASP A 131 30.87 36.28 -0.06
CA ASP A 131 30.93 37.72 0.21
C ASP A 131 31.71 38.06 1.51
N ALA A 132 31.99 37.05 2.35
CA ALA A 132 32.70 37.21 3.62
C ALA A 132 34.19 36.78 3.56
N ALA A 133 34.65 36.26 2.41
CA ALA A 133 36.03 35.82 2.14
C ALA A 133 36.79 36.83 1.28
#